data_AF-A0A7S0P4I0-F1
#
_entry.id   AF-A0A7S0P4I0-F1
#
_cell.length_a   1.000
_cell.length_b   1.000
_cell.length_c   1.000
_cell.angle_alpha   90.00
_cell.angle_beta   90.00
_cell.angle_gamma   90.00
#
_symmetry.space_group_name_H-M   'P 1'
#
loop_
_entity.id
_entity.type
_entity.pdbx_description
1 polymer ?
#
loop_
_entity_poly.entity_id
_entity_poly.type
_entity_poly.pdbx_seq_one_letter_code
_entity_poly.pdbx_strand_id
1 'polypeptide(L)'
;IVVAVVPANITRVRDSQAIQLVQATGKEAMTLGVLAKADLAHDHRYKQRKHETPYWQLEQRLAGTADDMVPLPNGWVAVKNRDTLVEEEESSGLQESAATEREWFAQEAKIGGEQCGIDALLGKIDGLFTNHIKSTWVPVAIAQLEQESATIAAQIDEL
;
A
#
# COMPACT_ATOMS: atom_id res chain seq x y z
N ILE A 1 9.68 -3.97 -5.06
CA ILE A 1 8.54 -3.52 -4.21
C ILE A 1 7.28 -4.17 -4.74
N VAL A 2 6.42 -4.68 -3.87
CA VAL A 2 5.15 -5.31 -4.24
C VAL A 2 4.03 -4.49 -3.62
N VAL A 3 2.99 -4.19 -4.41
CA VAL A 3 1.75 -3.58 -3.90
C VAL A 3 0.68 -4.65 -3.94
N ALA A 4 0.29 -5.15 -2.77
CA ALA A 4 -0.71 -6.20 -2.63
C ALA A 4 -2.09 -5.59 -2.41
N VAL A 5 -2.91 -5.60 -3.45
CA VAL A 5 -4.25 -5.01 -3.44
C VAL A 5 -5.27 -6.06 -2.99
N VAL A 6 -6.06 -5.69 -1.98
CA VAL A 6 -7.12 -6.52 -1.38
C VAL A 6 -8.38 -5.67 -1.27
N PRO A 7 -9.57 -6.18 -1.65
CA PRO A 7 -10.80 -5.42 -1.45
C PRO A 7 -11.13 -5.33 0.05
N ALA A 8 -11.49 -4.13 0.52
CA ALA A 8 -11.73 -3.84 1.92
C ALA A 8 -12.97 -4.55 2.49
N ASN A 9 -13.90 -4.98 1.63
CA ASN A 9 -15.09 -5.74 1.99
C ASN A 9 -14.85 -7.27 2.07
N ILE A 10 -13.60 -7.74 1.92
CA ILE A 10 -13.28 -9.16 2.06
C ILE A 10 -13.59 -9.66 3.47
N THR A 11 -14.03 -10.92 3.57
CA THR A 11 -14.32 -11.55 4.87
C THR A 11 -13.06 -11.71 5.72
N ARG A 12 -11.94 -12.12 5.11
CA ARG A 12 -10.63 -12.24 5.76
C ARG A 12 -9.53 -11.82 4.80
N VAL A 13 -8.66 -10.91 5.23
CA VAL A 13 -7.55 -10.43 4.39
C VAL A 13 -6.59 -11.56 4.01
N ARG A 14 -6.34 -12.51 4.91
CA ARG A 14 -5.52 -13.71 4.67
C ARG A 14 -6.03 -14.63 3.55
N ASP A 15 -7.33 -14.58 3.25
CA ASP A 15 -7.93 -15.40 2.20
C ASP A 15 -7.72 -14.79 0.80
N SER A 16 -7.17 -13.56 0.73
CA SER A 16 -6.82 -12.92 -0.54
C SER A 16 -5.70 -13.68 -1.26
N GLN A 17 -5.93 -14.03 -2.53
CA GLN A 17 -4.91 -14.63 -3.39
C GLN A 17 -3.64 -13.76 -3.49
N ALA A 18 -3.79 -12.43 -3.49
CA ALA A 18 -2.65 -11.52 -3.54
C ALA A 18 -1.74 -11.69 -2.32
N ILE A 19 -2.34 -11.83 -1.13
CA ILE A 19 -1.61 -12.02 0.12
C ILE A 19 -1.02 -13.43 0.21
N GLN A 20 -1.75 -14.45 -0.22
CA GLN A 20 -1.23 -15.82 -0.29
C GLN A 20 0.01 -15.89 -1.19
N LEU A 21 0.02 -15.18 -2.32
CA LEU A 21 1.18 -15.12 -3.21
C LEU A 21 2.38 -14.41 -2.57
N VAL A 22 2.14 -13.32 -1.84
CA VAL A 22 3.19 -12.61 -1.09
C VAL A 22 3.84 -13.53 -0.06
N GLN A 23 3.02 -14.26 0.71
CA GLN A 23 3.51 -15.21 1.70
C GLN A 23 4.24 -16.40 1.07
N ALA A 24 3.70 -16.96 -0.01
CA ALA A 24 4.31 -18.07 -0.73
C ALA A 24 5.68 -17.70 -1.34
N THR A 25 5.89 -16.42 -1.67
CA THR A 25 7.15 -15.93 -2.24
C THR A 25 8.11 -15.34 -1.20
N GLY A 26 7.72 -15.26 0.08
CA GLY A 26 8.54 -14.70 1.16
C GLY A 26 8.85 -13.20 0.97
N LYS A 27 7.94 -12.43 0.36
CA LYS A 27 8.15 -11.02 -0.01
C LYS A 27 7.44 -10.03 0.92
N GLU A 28 7.01 -10.44 2.11
CA GLU A 28 6.28 -9.62 3.07
C GLU A 28 7.02 -8.32 3.39
N ALA A 29 8.33 -8.39 3.62
CA ALA A 29 9.18 -7.23 3.93
C ALA A 29 9.25 -6.20 2.79
N MET A 30 9.00 -6.61 1.54
CA MET A 30 8.99 -5.72 0.37
C MET A 30 7.57 -5.34 -0.09
N THR A 31 6.56 -5.77 0.67
CA THR A 31 5.15 -5.62 0.28
C THR A 31 4.49 -4.50 1.08
N LEU A 32 3.75 -3.66 0.38
CA LEU A 32 2.79 -2.71 0.95
C LEU A 32 1.37 -3.25 0.70
N GLY A 33 0.57 -3.36 1.76
CA GLY A 33 -0.82 -3.79 1.66
C GLY A 33 -1.74 -2.63 1.32
N VAL A 34 -2.68 -2.85 0.39
CA VAL A 34 -3.67 -1.85 -0.02
C VAL A 34 -5.07 -2.41 0.11
N LEU A 35 -5.90 -1.78 0.93
CA LEU A 35 -7.33 -2.05 1.08
C LEU A 35 -8.10 -1.15 0.11
N ALA A 36 -8.41 -1.69 -1.06
CA ALA A 36 -9.18 -1.02 -2.12
C ALA A 36 -10.69 -1.09 -1.86
N LYS A 37 -11.49 -0.26 -2.54
CA LYS A 37 -12.95 -0.20 -2.34
C LYS A 37 -13.33 0.01 -0.86
N ALA A 38 -12.62 0.94 -0.20
CA ALA A 38 -12.80 1.25 1.22
C ALA A 38 -14.26 1.62 1.57
N ASP A 39 -14.97 2.22 0.62
CA ASP A 39 -16.40 2.56 0.67
C ASP A 39 -17.31 1.34 0.87
N LEU A 40 -16.94 0.18 0.32
CA LEU A 40 -17.71 -1.05 0.47
C LEU A 40 -17.43 -1.78 1.78
N ALA A 41 -16.49 -1.30 2.62
CA ALA A 41 -16.24 -1.89 3.94
C ALA A 41 -17.30 -1.53 4.98
N HIS A 42 -18.33 -0.76 4.59
CA HIS A 42 -19.43 -0.34 5.44
C HIS A 42 -20.26 -1.53 5.94
N ASP A 43 -20.22 -1.81 7.25
CA ASP A 43 -21.04 -2.84 7.88
C ASP A 43 -22.32 -2.26 8.51
N HIS A 44 -23.43 -2.36 7.77
CA HIS A 44 -24.75 -1.90 8.21
C HIS A 44 -25.27 -2.62 9.48
N ARG A 45 -24.85 -3.87 9.73
CA ARG A 45 -25.36 -4.68 10.86
C ARG A 45 -24.66 -4.30 12.17
N TYR A 46 -23.47 -3.73 12.10
CA TYR A 46 -22.62 -3.48 13.26
C TYR A 46 -22.80 -2.11 13.92
N LYS A 47 -23.36 -1.14 13.20
CA LYS A 47 -23.75 0.18 13.76
C LYS A 47 -24.71 0.05 14.96
N GLN A 48 -25.40 -1.08 15.09
CA GLN A 48 -26.32 -1.38 16.18
C GLN A 48 -25.65 -2.03 17.40
N ARG A 49 -24.40 -2.52 17.31
CA ARG A 49 -23.89 -3.52 18.25
C ARG A 49 -22.76 -3.12 19.19
N LYS A 50 -21.92 -2.09 18.95
CA LYS A 50 -20.92 -1.56 19.93
C LYS A 50 -19.85 -0.59 19.40
N HIS A 51 -19.70 -0.36 18.09
CA HIS A 51 -18.63 0.47 17.52
C HIS A 51 -19.14 1.84 17.04
N GLU A 52 -18.30 2.88 17.17
CA GLU A 52 -18.65 4.27 16.88
C GLU A 52 -18.79 4.56 15.37
N THR A 53 -18.12 3.77 14.52
CA THR A 53 -18.14 3.93 13.06
C THR A 53 -18.58 2.65 12.36
N PRO A 54 -19.27 2.73 11.20
CA PRO A 54 -19.61 1.56 10.41
C PRO A 54 -18.42 0.96 9.65
N TYR A 55 -17.24 1.60 9.72
CA TYR A 55 -15.99 1.19 9.09
C TYR A 55 -14.95 0.69 10.11
N TRP A 56 -15.36 0.33 11.33
CA TRP A 56 -14.45 -0.10 12.42
C TRP A 56 -13.51 -1.25 12.04
N GLN A 57 -13.95 -2.19 11.18
CA GLN A 57 -13.07 -3.27 10.69
C GLN A 57 -11.96 -2.72 9.81
N LEU A 58 -12.27 -1.75 8.94
CA LEU A 58 -11.27 -1.09 8.11
C LEU A 58 -10.24 -0.39 9.01
N GLU A 59 -10.68 0.31 10.04
CA GLU A 59 -9.80 0.96 11.03
C GLU A 59 -8.89 -0.05 11.74
N GLN A 60 -9.43 -1.16 12.24
CA GLN A 60 -8.62 -2.21 12.89
C GLN A 60 -7.62 -2.86 11.92
N ARG A 61 -8.00 -3.05 10.66
CA ARG A 61 -7.11 -3.58 9.62
C ARG A 61 -5.98 -2.59 9.32
N LEU A 62 -6.27 -1.29 9.23
CA LEU A 62 -5.25 -0.26 9.05
C LEU A 62 -4.28 -0.16 10.24
N ALA A 63 -4.80 -0.31 11.45
CA ALA A 63 -3.99 -0.37 12.67
C ALA A 63 -3.20 -1.69 12.81
N GLY A 64 -3.48 -2.70 11.98
CA GLY A 64 -2.88 -4.03 12.07
C GLY A 64 -3.34 -4.83 13.29
N THR A 65 -4.40 -4.41 13.98
CA THR A 65 -4.94 -5.07 15.17
C THR A 65 -6.03 -6.10 14.86
N ALA A 66 -6.48 -6.18 13.60
CA ALA A 66 -7.47 -7.17 13.20
C ALA A 66 -6.86 -8.58 13.07
N ASP A 67 -7.56 -9.58 13.61
CA ASP A 67 -7.08 -10.97 13.69
C ASP A 67 -6.90 -11.65 12.32
N ASP A 68 -7.57 -11.15 11.28
CA ASP A 68 -7.56 -11.69 9.93
C ASP A 68 -6.41 -11.15 9.06
N MET A 69 -5.56 -10.29 9.63
CA MET A 69 -4.47 -9.62 8.93
C MET A 69 -3.21 -10.49 8.83
N VAL A 70 -2.39 -10.16 7.84
CA VAL A 70 -1.02 -10.66 7.70
C VAL A 70 -0.06 -9.53 8.09
N PRO A 71 0.97 -9.82 8.90
CA PRO A 71 1.94 -8.80 9.29
C PRO A 71 2.77 -8.38 8.07
N LEU A 72 2.58 -7.15 7.62
CA LEU A 72 3.38 -6.51 6.58
C LEU A 72 4.18 -5.38 7.23
N PRO A 73 5.54 -5.43 7.22
CA PRO A 73 6.37 -4.39 7.84
C PRO A 73 6.14 -2.98 7.29
N ASN A 74 5.74 -2.86 6.02
CA ASN A 74 5.45 -1.56 5.40
C ASN A 74 4.02 -1.07 5.67
N GLY A 75 3.23 -1.87 6.38
CA GLY A 75 1.87 -1.55 6.81
C GLY A 75 0.81 -1.66 5.71
N TRP A 76 -0.32 -1.03 5.99
CA TRP A 76 -1.52 -1.04 5.17
C TRP A 76 -2.01 0.38 4.89
N VAL A 77 -2.58 0.56 3.70
CA VAL A 77 -3.22 1.80 3.24
C VAL A 77 -4.61 1.49 2.71
N ALA A 78 -5.60 2.33 3.01
CA ALA A 78 -6.93 2.24 2.42
C ALA A 78 -7.08 3.25 1.29
N VAL A 79 -7.73 2.83 0.21
CA VAL A 79 -8.08 3.71 -0.92
C VAL A 79 -9.53 3.51 -1.33
N LYS A 80 -10.20 4.62 -1.68
CA LYS A 80 -11.50 4.62 -2.35
C LYS A 80 -11.24 4.72 -3.85
N ASN A 81 -11.56 3.66 -4.56
CA ASN A 81 -11.42 3.64 -6.02
C ASN A 81 -12.58 4.39 -6.67
N ARG A 82 -12.36 4.92 -7.86
CA ARG A 82 -13.43 5.41 -8.73
C ARG A 82 -14.38 4.27 -9.09
N ASP A 83 -15.67 4.54 -9.01
CA ASP A 83 -16.69 3.68 -9.59
C ASP A 83 -16.79 3.95 -11.09
N THR A 84 -16.31 3.01 -11.91
CA THR A 84 -16.36 3.11 -13.37
C THR A 84 -17.77 2.92 -13.93
N LEU A 85 -18.78 2.67 -13.08
CA LEU A 85 -20.18 2.60 -13.47
C LEU A 85 -20.90 3.96 -13.36
N VAL A 86 -20.23 4.97 -12.80
CA VAL A 86 -20.76 6.33 -12.62
C VAL A 86 -20.03 7.25 -13.61
N GLU A 87 -20.74 7.80 -14.60
CA GLU A 87 -20.15 8.63 -15.67
C GLU A 87 -19.39 9.85 -15.11
N GLU A 88 -19.89 10.46 -14.02
CA GLU A 88 -19.25 11.59 -13.37
C GLU A 88 -17.92 11.20 -12.70
N GLU A 89 -17.84 10.03 -12.06
CA GLU A 89 -16.59 9.55 -11.48
C GLU A 89 -15.62 9.06 -12.57
N GLU A 90 -16.12 8.43 -13.64
CA GLU A 90 -15.30 7.97 -14.76
C GLU A 90 -14.63 9.14 -15.50
N SER A 91 -15.38 10.21 -15.75
CA SER A 91 -14.91 11.42 -16.43
C SER A 91 -14.09 12.36 -15.55
N SER A 92 -14.09 12.15 -14.22
CA SER A 92 -13.34 12.97 -13.28
C SER A 92 -11.82 12.87 -13.47
N GLY A 93 -11.15 14.01 -13.26
CA GLY A 93 -9.69 14.09 -13.26
C GLY A 93 -9.07 13.49 -12.00
N LEU A 94 -7.80 13.07 -12.07
CA LEU A 94 -7.10 12.45 -10.94
C LEU A 94 -7.11 13.32 -9.67
N GLN A 95 -6.95 14.64 -9.82
CA GLN A 95 -6.95 15.59 -8.69
C GLN A 95 -8.32 15.70 -8.03
N GLU A 96 -9.39 15.67 -8.81
CA GLU A 96 -10.76 15.71 -8.33
C GLU A 96 -11.13 14.42 -7.60
N SER A 97 -10.74 13.27 -8.14
CA SER A 97 -10.92 11.98 -7.48
C SER A 97 -10.16 11.92 -6.15
N ALA A 98 -8.92 12.42 -6.10
CA ALA A 98 -8.13 12.47 -4.87
C ALA A 98 -8.75 13.39 -3.80
N ALA A 99 -9.29 14.54 -4.21
CA ALA A 99 -10.00 15.44 -3.30
C ALA A 99 -11.28 14.80 -2.75
N THR A 100 -12.07 14.17 -3.62
CA THR A 100 -13.30 13.46 -3.25
C THR A 100 -13.03 12.30 -2.30
N GLU A 101 -11.97 11.53 -2.56
CA GLU A 101 -11.53 10.44 -1.69
C GLU A 101 -11.14 10.97 -0.31
N ARG A 102 -10.35 12.05 -0.25
CA ARG A 102 -9.93 12.66 1.01
C ARG A 102 -11.13 13.16 1.82
N GLU A 103 -12.09 13.80 1.16
CA GLU A 103 -13.32 14.28 1.78
C GLU A 103 -14.15 13.10 2.32
N TRP A 104 -14.28 12.03 1.54
CA TRP A 104 -14.98 10.82 1.95
C TRP A 104 -14.35 10.16 3.19
N PHE A 105 -13.02 10.03 3.25
CA PHE A 105 -12.34 9.48 4.42
C PHE A 105 -12.57 10.35 5.68
N ALA A 106 -12.53 11.68 5.52
CA ALA A 106 -12.70 12.62 6.62
C ALA A 106 -14.14 12.68 7.14
N GLN A 107 -15.14 12.75 6.25
CA GLN A 107 -16.53 13.01 6.62
C GLN A 107 -17.36 11.74 6.82
N GLU A 108 -17.27 10.79 5.88
CA GLU A 108 -18.11 9.59 5.85
C GLU A 108 -17.49 8.46 6.66
N ALA A 109 -16.25 8.10 6.34
CA ALA A 109 -15.56 7.03 7.04
C ALA A 109 -15.19 7.42 8.48
N LYS A 110 -14.90 8.73 8.67
CA LYS A 110 -14.30 9.28 9.90
C LYS A 110 -13.02 8.55 10.29
N ILE A 111 -12.30 8.06 9.28
CA ILE A 111 -10.99 7.42 9.41
C ILE A 111 -10.01 8.36 8.71
N GLY A 112 -9.11 8.96 9.49
CA GLY A 112 -8.12 9.91 8.98
C GLY A 112 -6.70 9.44 9.27
N GLY A 113 -5.72 10.07 8.62
CA GLY A 113 -4.29 9.88 8.90
C GLY A 113 -3.47 9.46 7.69
N GLU A 114 -2.19 9.16 7.94
CA GLU A 114 -1.17 8.83 6.93
C GLU A 114 -1.33 7.45 6.25
N GLN A 115 -2.50 6.82 6.43
CA GLN A 115 -2.83 5.49 5.91
C GLN A 115 -4.10 5.49 5.04
N CYS A 116 -4.68 6.66 4.77
CA CYS A 116 -5.91 6.78 3.98
C CYS A 116 -5.68 7.65 2.75
N GLY A 117 -6.19 7.18 1.62
CA GLY A 117 -6.18 7.88 0.36
C GLY A 117 -4.95 7.63 -0.51
N ILE A 118 -5.06 8.06 -1.76
CA ILE A 118 -4.03 7.88 -2.78
C ILE A 118 -2.74 8.64 -2.44
N ASP A 119 -2.82 9.78 -1.77
CA ASP A 119 -1.63 10.53 -1.36
C ASP A 119 -0.79 9.75 -0.33
N ALA A 120 -1.45 9.10 0.63
CA ALA A 120 -0.78 8.23 1.60
C ALA A 120 -0.12 7.02 0.92
N LEU A 121 -0.80 6.45 -0.09
CA LEU A 121 -0.25 5.37 -0.90
C LEU A 121 1.01 5.82 -1.66
N LEU A 122 0.93 6.96 -2.36
CA LEU A 122 2.05 7.51 -3.12
C LEU A 122 3.24 7.85 -2.24
N GLY A 123 3.01 8.50 -1.09
CA GLY A 123 4.07 8.83 -0.14
C GLY A 123 4.79 7.59 0.40
N LYS A 124 4.05 6.51 0.71
CA LYS A 124 4.66 5.24 1.14
C LYS A 124 5.42 4.56 0.02
N ILE A 125 4.89 4.54 -1.20
CA ILE A 125 5.58 3.96 -2.36
C ILE A 125 6.91 4.69 -2.61
N ASP A 126 6.90 6.02 -2.60
CA ASP A 126 8.09 6.85 -2.79
C ASP A 126 9.15 6.58 -1.69
N GLY A 127 8.71 6.51 -0.43
CA GLY A 127 9.56 6.13 0.69
C GLY A 127 10.19 4.74 0.52
N LEU A 128 9.41 3.75 0.07
CA LEU A 128 9.91 2.39 -0.17
C LEU A 128 10.92 2.34 -1.32
N PHE A 129 10.66 3.04 -2.42
CA PHE A 129 11.61 3.13 -3.54
C PHE A 129 12.90 3.80 -3.10
N THR A 130 12.78 4.95 -2.44
CA THR A 130 13.93 5.70 -1.93
C THR A 130 14.79 4.85 -0.99
N ASN A 131 14.15 4.12 -0.06
CA ASN A 131 14.85 3.24 0.86
C ASN A 131 15.53 2.06 0.15
N HIS A 132 14.84 1.44 -0.83
CA HIS A 132 15.43 0.34 -1.59
C HIS A 132 16.63 0.80 -2.45
N ILE A 133 16.51 1.94 -3.10
CA ILE A 133 17.59 2.52 -3.90
C ILE A 133 18.81 2.81 -3.01
N LYS A 134 18.62 3.47 -1.87
CA LYS A 134 19.71 3.84 -0.95
C LYS A 134 20.37 2.64 -0.29
N SER A 135 19.60 1.65 0.13
CA SER A 135 20.12 0.50 0.89
C SER A 135 20.68 -0.60 0.02
N THR A 136 20.16 -0.76 -1.21
CA THR A 136 20.47 -1.91 -2.05
C THR A 136 21.18 -1.48 -3.34
N TRP A 137 20.56 -0.59 -4.12
CA TRP A 137 21.08 -0.31 -5.47
C TRP A 137 22.35 0.53 -5.44
N VAL A 138 22.39 1.58 -4.62
CA VAL A 138 23.55 2.47 -4.54
C VAL A 138 24.81 1.71 -4.08
N PRO A 139 24.79 0.92 -2.98
CA PRO A 139 25.97 0.16 -2.57
C PRO A 139 26.42 -0.87 -3.61
N VAL A 140 25.48 -1.57 -4.25
CA VAL A 140 25.80 -2.55 -5.29
C VAL A 140 26.43 -1.88 -6.51
N ALA A 141 25.90 -0.74 -6.94
CA ALA A 141 26.45 0.01 -8.07
C ALA A 141 27.85 0.55 -7.77
N ILE A 142 28.09 1.08 -6.55
CA ILE A 142 29.42 1.54 -6.13
C ILE A 142 30.41 0.38 -6.14
N ALA A 143 30.06 -0.75 -5.50
CA ALA A 143 30.93 -1.92 -5.46
C ALA A 143 31.26 -2.46 -6.86
N GLN A 144 30.30 -2.44 -7.78
CA GLN A 144 30.51 -2.86 -9.17
C GLN A 144 31.47 -1.91 -9.90
N LEU A 145 31.29 -0.59 -9.76
CA LEU A 145 32.18 0.40 -10.38
C LEU A 145 33.61 0.33 -9.82
N GLU A 146 33.77 0.11 -8.51
CA GLU A 146 35.07 -0.09 -7.88
C GLU A 146 35.78 -1.33 -8.43
N GLN A 147 35.04 -2.43 -8.60
CA GLN A 147 35.56 -3.67 -9.16
C GLN A 147 35.96 -3.51 -10.64
N GLU A 148 35.15 -2.84 -11.45
CA GLU A 148 35.46 -2.54 -12.85
C GLU A 148 36.69 -1.62 -12.96
N SER A 149 36.78 -0.60 -12.12
CA SER A 149 37.95 0.30 -12.09
C SER A 149 39.23 -0.44 -11.72
N ALA A 150 39.19 -1.34 -10.74
CA ALA A 150 40.35 -2.14 -10.35
C ALA A 150 40.77 -3.11 -11.47
N THR A 151 39.81 -3.69 -12.19
CA THR A 151 40.07 -4.58 -13.33
C THR A 151 40.75 -3.84 -14.48
N ILE A 152 40.28 -2.63 -14.80
CA ILE A 152 40.89 -1.80 -15.84
C ILE A 152 42.31 -1.37 -15.45
N ALA A 153 42.53 -0.97 -14.19
CA ALA A 153 43.86 -0.60 -13.70
C ALA A 153 44.86 -1.76 -13.84
N ALA A 154 44.46 -2.97 -13.45
CA ALA A 154 45.29 -4.17 -13.61
C ALA A 154 45.63 -4.47 -15.07
N GLN A 155 44.69 -4.26 -16.00
CA GLN A 155 44.93 -4.44 -17.44
C GLN A 155 45.89 -3.39 -18.04
N ILE A 156 45.91 -2.18 -17.50
CA ILE A 156 46.84 -1.13 -17.92
C ILE A 156 48.25 -1.43 -17.41
N ASP A 157 48.40 -1.95 -16.20
CA ASP A 157 49.71 -2.32 -15.62
C ASP A 157 50.37 -3.52 -16.34
N GLU A 158 49.61 -4.32 -17.08
CA GLU A 158 50.11 -5.44 -17.89
C GLU A 158 50.58 -5.05 -19.31
N LEU A 159 50.39 -3.78 -19.73
CA LEU A 159 50.77 -3.24 -21.05
C LEU A 159 52.10 -2.49 -21.02
#